data_AF-A0A2A7SE95-F1
#
_entry.id   AF-A0A2A7SE95-F1
#
_cell.length_a   1.000
_cell.length_b   1.000
_cell.length_c   1.000
_cell.angle_alpha   90.00
_cell.angle_beta   90.00
_cell.angle_gamma   90.00
#
_symmetry.space_group_name_H-M   'P 1'
#
loop_
_entity.id
_entity.type
_entity.pdbx_description
1 polymer ?
#
loop_
_entity_poly.entity_id
_entity_poly.type
_entity_poly.pdbx_seq_one_letter_code
_entity_poly.pdbx_strand_id
1 'polypeptide(L)'
;MKIVSTKCWIHAGLCAVVMATLPLATADASARTVHVARAPQAAAAAASPEICSSPWTASRIYEAGNVASFDGRDYTAAYRSQGNAPATASGEAGSGQPWVAGAACKPAKLGKAALDHDANFSPATLQFLKDNTGLDGEQWDNIMKLVNKPEQDSLDWTRFYGYCEDIGDDRGYTMGIFGATTGGPNDGGPDGPALFKAYDAASGASHPSVQGGLARIGAHGSMQGSILKITDSEKVFCGKVKGLQNDAAWREAMWRTFYSVYIQYSVQQARSRGFGSALTIGSFVDTALNQGADGGSNTLQGLLSRSGNSTDEKTFMTSFYAQRTKVVDTHDFNQPPNGKNRVKQWSTLMNQGITSLKNCDADIVKVTSWTMK
;
A
#
# COMPACT_ATOMS: atom_id res chain seq x y z
N MET A 1 -11.07 -14.75 -8.19
CA MET A 1 -9.87 -14.00 -7.78
C MET A 1 -9.78 -14.27 -6.29
N LYS A 2 -8.98 -15.27 -5.90
CA LYS A 2 -8.90 -15.74 -4.52
C LYS A 2 -7.89 -14.85 -3.81
N ILE A 3 -8.27 -14.27 -2.69
CA ILE A 3 -7.28 -13.83 -1.71
C ILE A 3 -6.51 -15.09 -1.31
N VAL A 4 -5.23 -15.12 -1.64
CA VAL A 4 -4.34 -16.21 -1.20
C VAL A 4 -3.93 -15.87 0.23
N SER A 5 -4.83 -16.09 1.18
CA SER A 5 -4.43 -16.40 2.55
C SER A 5 -4.16 -17.91 2.56
N THR A 6 -2.91 -18.29 2.33
CA THR A 6 -2.48 -19.68 2.42
C THR A 6 -2.63 -20.19 3.86
N LYS A 7 -3.70 -20.96 4.11
CA LYS A 7 -3.77 -21.93 5.20
C LYS A 7 -2.61 -22.92 5.09
N CYS A 8 -1.90 -23.22 6.17
CA CYS A 8 -1.43 -24.59 6.37
C CYS A 8 -1.31 -24.99 7.85
N TRP A 9 -1.90 -26.14 8.12
CA TRP A 9 -2.12 -26.78 9.40
C TRP A 9 -0.82 -27.26 10.06
N ILE A 10 -0.79 -27.17 11.38
CA ILE A 10 0.14 -27.87 12.27
C ILE A 10 -0.17 -29.36 12.20
N HIS A 11 0.77 -30.20 11.73
CA HIS A 11 0.88 -31.60 12.13
C HIS A 11 2.36 -31.94 12.38
N ALA A 12 2.64 -32.36 13.61
CA ALA A 12 3.90 -32.94 14.01
C ALA A 12 4.08 -34.31 13.33
N GLY A 13 5.26 -34.56 12.75
CA GLY A 13 5.60 -35.85 12.15
C GLY A 13 7.11 -35.98 11.96
N LEU A 14 7.68 -37.01 12.59
CA LEU A 14 9.09 -37.40 12.62
C LEU A 14 9.79 -37.33 11.24
N CYS A 15 11.01 -36.79 11.22
CA CYS A 15 11.93 -36.92 10.10
C CYS A 15 13.04 -37.92 10.45
N ALA A 16 13.02 -39.09 9.80
CA ALA A 16 14.09 -40.08 9.83
C ALA A 16 15.20 -39.66 8.86
N VAL A 17 16.46 -39.69 9.33
CA VAL A 17 17.66 -39.42 8.53
C VAL A 17 18.02 -40.67 7.74
N VAL A 18 18.05 -40.55 6.41
CA VAL A 18 18.69 -41.54 5.51
C VAL A 18 19.93 -40.88 4.91
N MET A 19 21.11 -41.38 5.28
CA MET A 19 22.37 -41.07 4.61
C MET A 19 22.44 -41.80 3.27
N ALA A 20 22.77 -41.08 2.19
CA ALA A 20 23.15 -41.67 0.91
C ALA A 20 24.61 -41.33 0.61
N THR A 21 25.38 -42.38 0.36
CA THR A 21 26.80 -42.40 0.01
C THR A 21 27.01 -42.07 -1.47
N LEU A 22 28.03 -41.26 -1.78
CA LEU A 22 28.51 -40.99 -3.13
C LEU A 22 29.67 -41.95 -3.48
N PRO A 23 29.69 -42.61 -4.65
CA PRO A 23 30.90 -43.23 -5.16
C PRO A 23 31.69 -42.25 -6.06
N LEU A 24 33.01 -42.19 -5.81
CA LEU A 24 34.01 -41.65 -6.72
C LEU A 24 34.03 -42.48 -8.01
N ALA A 25 33.98 -41.82 -9.18
CA ALA A 25 34.34 -42.43 -10.46
C ALA A 25 35.51 -41.67 -11.09
N THR A 26 36.50 -42.45 -11.49
CA THR A 26 37.80 -42.07 -12.03
C THR A 26 37.72 -41.53 -13.45
N ALA A 27 38.64 -40.63 -13.77
CA ALA A 27 38.84 -40.05 -15.09
C ALA A 27 39.30 -41.08 -16.12
N ASP A 28 38.83 -40.93 -17.36
CA ASP A 28 39.48 -41.50 -18.53
C ASP A 28 39.55 -40.45 -19.64
N ALA A 29 40.72 -40.38 -20.27
CA ALA A 29 41.10 -39.35 -21.22
C ALA A 29 40.90 -39.87 -22.65
N SER A 30 40.20 -39.11 -23.49
CA SER A 30 40.31 -39.27 -24.94
C SER A 30 40.03 -37.97 -25.67
N ALA A 31 40.92 -37.69 -26.63
CA ALA A 31 41.07 -36.47 -27.37
C ALA A 31 39.79 -36.06 -28.13
N ARG A 32 39.42 -34.78 -28.05
CA ARG A 32 38.47 -34.14 -28.95
C ARG A 32 39.05 -32.86 -29.54
N THR A 33 39.02 -32.86 -30.87
CA THR A 33 39.31 -31.80 -31.82
C THR A 33 38.74 -30.44 -31.38
N VAL A 34 39.57 -29.41 -31.40
CA VAL A 34 39.18 -28.02 -31.12
C VAL A 34 38.45 -27.47 -32.35
N HIS A 35 37.12 -27.55 -32.36
CA HIS A 35 36.31 -26.65 -33.16
C HIS A 35 36.07 -25.39 -32.34
N VAL A 36 36.63 -24.26 -32.80
CA VAL A 36 36.29 -22.94 -32.28
C VAL A 36 34.87 -22.63 -32.72
N ALA A 37 33.90 -23.13 -31.95
CA ALA A 37 32.50 -22.74 -32.08
C ALA A 37 32.39 -21.29 -31.61
N ARG A 38 32.14 -20.38 -32.55
CA ARG A 38 31.74 -19.01 -32.23
C ARG A 38 30.40 -19.11 -31.49
N ALA A 39 30.41 -18.84 -30.19
CA ALA A 39 29.20 -18.85 -29.39
C ALA A 39 28.16 -17.91 -30.04
N PRO A 40 26.88 -18.32 -30.16
CA PRO A 40 25.84 -17.38 -30.56
C PRO A 40 25.81 -16.29 -29.49
N GLN A 41 26.05 -15.05 -29.89
CA GLN A 41 25.70 -13.90 -29.07
C GLN A 41 24.19 -13.97 -28.88
N ALA A 42 23.76 -14.48 -27.73
CA ALA A 42 22.39 -14.34 -27.29
C ALA A 42 22.11 -12.83 -27.30
N ALA A 43 21.28 -12.38 -28.24
CA ALA A 43 20.72 -11.05 -28.17
C ALA A 43 20.02 -10.97 -26.82
N ALA A 44 20.62 -10.22 -25.88
CA ALA A 44 19.97 -9.92 -24.62
C ALA A 44 18.60 -9.34 -24.99
N ALA A 45 17.52 -10.04 -24.63
CA ALA A 45 16.18 -9.49 -24.79
C ALA A 45 16.20 -8.12 -24.13
N ALA A 46 16.06 -7.05 -24.92
CA ALA A 46 16.06 -5.70 -24.40
C ALA A 46 14.97 -5.65 -23.33
N ALA A 47 15.36 -5.39 -22.08
CA ALA A 47 14.40 -5.23 -20.99
C ALA A 47 13.37 -4.18 -21.44
N SER A 48 12.08 -4.47 -21.22
CA SER A 48 11.05 -3.49 -21.53
C SER A 48 11.37 -2.21 -20.76
N PRO A 49 11.30 -1.03 -21.40
CA PRO A 49 11.66 0.22 -20.74
C PRO A 49 10.78 0.43 -19.50
N GLU A 50 11.40 0.84 -18.40
CA GLU A 50 10.70 1.14 -17.16
C GLU A 50 9.65 2.23 -17.36
N ILE A 51 8.68 2.28 -16.45
CA ILE A 51 7.70 3.37 -16.41
C ILE A 51 8.43 4.67 -16.08
N CYS A 52 8.15 5.73 -16.84
CA CYS A 52 8.68 7.06 -16.59
C CYS A 52 8.22 7.57 -15.22
N SER A 53 9.06 8.35 -14.55
CA SER A 53 8.62 9.20 -13.44
C SER A 53 7.64 10.27 -13.91
N SER A 54 6.97 10.97 -13.00
CA SER A 54 5.96 11.96 -13.40
C SER A 54 6.54 13.06 -14.31
N PRO A 55 5.76 13.55 -15.29
CA PRO A 55 6.23 14.52 -16.26
C PRO A 55 6.80 15.78 -15.61
N TRP A 56 7.85 16.32 -16.21
CA TRP A 56 8.37 17.62 -15.83
C TRP A 56 7.35 18.73 -16.08
N THR A 57 7.30 19.72 -15.18
CA THR A 57 6.47 20.92 -15.35
C THR A 57 7.30 22.16 -15.04
N ALA A 58 7.11 23.23 -15.81
CA ALA A 58 7.88 24.46 -15.65
C ALA A 58 7.64 25.16 -14.29
N SER A 59 6.45 25.00 -13.71
CA SER A 59 6.06 25.66 -12.46
C SER A 59 6.57 24.94 -11.21
N ARG A 60 6.91 23.65 -11.28
CA ARG A 60 7.37 22.88 -10.12
C ARG A 60 8.83 23.19 -9.80
N ILE A 61 9.12 23.36 -8.52
CA ILE A 61 10.48 23.36 -7.99
C ILE A 61 10.91 21.90 -7.80
N TYR A 62 12.08 21.58 -8.33
CA TYR A 62 12.75 20.29 -8.17
C TYR A 62 14.00 20.50 -7.32
N GLU A 63 14.05 19.87 -6.15
CA GLU A 63 15.23 19.83 -5.30
C GLU A 63 16.23 18.79 -5.81
N ALA A 64 17.49 18.88 -5.35
CA ALA A 64 18.54 17.94 -5.73
C ALA A 64 18.10 16.47 -5.51
N GLY A 65 18.29 15.63 -6.54
CA GLY A 65 17.89 14.23 -6.53
C GLY A 65 16.43 13.95 -6.93
N ASN A 66 15.57 14.97 -7.07
CA ASN A 66 14.24 14.75 -7.65
C ASN A 66 14.35 14.24 -9.08
N VAL A 67 13.42 13.39 -9.48
CA VAL A 67 13.35 12.81 -10.83
C VAL A 67 12.08 13.29 -11.53
N ALA A 68 12.19 13.62 -12.81
CA ALA A 68 11.05 13.95 -13.68
C ALA A 68 11.27 13.40 -15.08
N SER A 69 10.20 13.11 -15.80
CA SER A 69 10.31 12.66 -17.19
C SER A 69 10.09 13.79 -18.20
N PHE A 70 10.81 13.72 -19.32
CA PHE A 70 10.64 14.60 -20.47
C PHE A 70 10.99 13.83 -21.74
N ASP A 71 10.12 13.86 -22.75
CA ASP A 71 10.31 13.18 -24.04
C ASP A 71 10.76 11.70 -23.95
N GLY A 72 10.12 10.93 -23.05
CA GLY A 72 10.38 9.49 -22.90
C GLY A 72 11.72 9.16 -22.22
N ARG A 73 12.26 10.09 -21.44
CA ARG A 73 13.47 9.89 -20.63
C ARG A 73 13.28 10.47 -19.24
N ASP A 74 13.80 9.78 -18.23
CA ASP A 74 13.88 10.30 -16.86
C ASP A 74 15.13 11.20 -16.71
N TYR A 75 15.00 12.28 -15.94
CA TYR A 75 16.08 13.21 -15.63
C TYR A 75 16.14 13.43 -14.12
N THR A 76 17.34 13.44 -13.57
CA THR A 76 17.58 13.72 -12.15
C THR A 76 18.07 15.14 -11.98
N ALA A 77 17.43 15.91 -11.10
CA ALA A 77 17.87 17.25 -10.75
C ALA A 77 19.22 17.17 -10.02
N ALA A 78 20.25 17.81 -10.57
CA ALA A 78 21.57 17.89 -9.93
C ALA A 78 21.56 18.83 -8.72
N TYR A 79 20.74 19.87 -8.80
CA TYR A 79 20.52 20.89 -7.77
C TYR A 79 19.12 21.50 -7.95
N ARG A 80 18.75 22.42 -7.05
CA ARG A 80 17.44 23.08 -7.08
C ARG A 80 17.18 23.75 -8.42
N SER A 81 16.08 23.41 -9.10
CA SER A 81 15.72 23.90 -10.43
C SER A 81 14.22 24.16 -10.58
N GLN A 82 13.85 25.21 -11.30
CA GLN A 82 12.48 25.55 -11.68
C GLN A 82 12.51 26.21 -13.06
N GLY A 83 11.54 25.89 -13.93
CA GLY A 83 11.45 26.48 -15.28
C GLY A 83 12.47 25.98 -16.32
N ASN A 84 13.61 25.42 -15.90
CA ASN A 84 14.61 24.87 -16.82
C ASN A 84 14.15 23.53 -17.40
N ALA A 85 13.82 23.50 -18.69
CA ALA A 85 13.38 22.29 -19.39
C ALA A 85 14.50 21.24 -19.49
N PRO A 86 14.26 19.97 -19.13
CA PRO A 86 15.31 18.95 -19.12
C PRO A 86 16.00 18.73 -20.47
N ALA A 87 15.27 18.80 -21.60
CA ALA A 87 15.85 18.58 -22.92
C ALA A 87 16.92 19.62 -23.33
N THR A 88 16.86 20.85 -22.81
CA THR A 88 17.77 21.94 -23.18
C THR A 88 18.70 22.36 -22.06
N ALA A 89 18.46 21.89 -20.84
CA ALA A 89 19.21 22.24 -19.63
C ALA A 89 19.74 20.99 -18.93
N SER A 90 20.27 20.03 -19.71
CA SER A 90 20.89 18.81 -19.18
C SER A 90 22.35 18.68 -19.59
N GLY A 91 23.13 18.02 -18.75
CA GLY A 91 24.54 17.72 -19.03
C GLY A 91 25.05 16.59 -18.14
N GLU A 92 26.33 16.23 -18.34
CA GLU A 92 27.00 15.25 -17.48
C GLU A 92 27.07 15.74 -16.02
N ALA A 93 27.23 14.81 -15.07
CA ALA A 93 27.39 15.17 -13.67
C ALA A 93 28.59 16.12 -13.48
N GLY A 94 28.37 17.26 -12.85
CA GLY A 94 29.39 18.30 -12.67
C GLY A 94 29.49 19.33 -13.79
N SER A 95 28.69 19.22 -14.86
CA SER A 95 28.67 20.20 -15.97
C SER A 95 28.09 21.58 -15.63
N GLY A 96 27.51 21.73 -14.44
CA GLY A 96 26.78 22.94 -14.06
C GLY A 96 25.41 23.08 -14.71
N GLN A 97 24.90 22.01 -15.34
CA GLN A 97 23.52 21.93 -15.83
C GLN A 97 22.57 21.40 -14.73
N PRO A 98 21.32 21.86 -14.68
CA PRO A 98 20.38 21.49 -13.62
C PRO A 98 19.89 20.05 -13.70
N TRP A 99 19.97 19.43 -14.88
CA TRP A 99 19.50 18.07 -15.11
C TRP A 99 20.62 17.14 -15.54
N VAL A 100 20.61 15.92 -15.00
CA VAL A 100 21.40 14.80 -15.49
C VAL A 100 20.46 13.83 -16.20
N ALA A 101 20.75 13.54 -17.47
CA ALA A 101 19.95 12.63 -18.28
C ALA A 101 20.05 11.19 -17.75
N GLY A 102 18.91 10.57 -17.47
CA GLY A 102 18.78 9.18 -17.03
C GLY A 102 18.41 8.24 -18.19
N ALA A 103 17.82 7.09 -17.86
CA ALA A 103 17.44 6.07 -18.83
C ALA A 103 16.20 6.46 -19.65
N ALA A 104 16.08 5.87 -20.85
CA ALA A 104 14.85 5.92 -21.61
C ALA A 104 13.73 5.16 -20.86
N CYS A 105 12.50 5.66 -20.96
CA CYS A 105 11.36 5.17 -20.22
C CYS A 105 10.08 5.24 -21.06
N LYS A 106 9.01 4.60 -20.58
CA LYS A 106 7.70 4.63 -21.20
C LYS A 106 6.68 5.34 -20.30
N PRO A 107 5.86 6.26 -20.82
CA PRO A 107 4.82 6.91 -20.04
C PRO A 107 3.85 5.90 -19.40
N ALA A 108 3.40 6.18 -18.19
CA ALA A 108 2.33 5.43 -17.54
C ALA A 108 1.04 5.54 -18.36
N LYS A 109 0.26 4.45 -18.43
CA LYS A 109 -1.06 4.46 -19.07
C LYS A 109 -2.10 4.95 -18.07
N LEU A 110 -2.38 6.26 -18.10
CA LEU A 110 -3.35 6.90 -17.22
C LEU A 110 -4.53 7.44 -18.04
N GLY A 111 -5.75 7.08 -17.66
CA GLY A 111 -6.98 7.61 -18.25
C GLY A 111 -7.49 8.83 -17.49
N LYS A 112 -8.36 9.63 -18.11
CA LYS A 112 -8.94 10.83 -17.48
C LYS A 112 -9.55 10.56 -16.09
N ALA A 113 -10.28 9.46 -15.93
CA ALA A 113 -10.87 9.09 -14.65
C ALA A 113 -9.83 8.76 -13.56
N ALA A 114 -8.65 8.26 -13.94
CA ALA A 114 -7.58 7.96 -12.98
C ALA A 114 -6.88 9.22 -12.42
N LEU A 115 -7.05 10.36 -13.12
CA LEU A 115 -6.51 11.67 -12.78
C LEU A 115 -7.54 12.57 -12.07
N ASP A 116 -8.81 12.16 -12.02
CA ASP A 116 -9.87 12.87 -11.31
C ASP A 116 -9.99 12.32 -9.88
N HIS A 117 -9.01 12.69 -9.05
CA HIS A 117 -8.86 12.13 -7.71
C HIS A 117 -10.03 12.42 -6.78
N ASP A 118 -10.58 13.64 -6.85
CA ASP A 118 -11.67 14.08 -5.97
C ASP A 118 -12.97 13.30 -6.27
N ALA A 119 -13.17 12.82 -7.50
CA ALA A 119 -14.32 12.01 -7.89
C ALA A 119 -14.40 10.65 -7.16
N ASN A 120 -13.31 10.20 -6.52
CA ASN A 120 -13.28 8.96 -5.74
C ASN A 120 -13.89 9.10 -4.33
N PHE A 121 -14.24 10.32 -3.92
CA PHE A 121 -14.75 10.64 -2.60
C PHE A 121 -16.09 11.38 -2.68
N SER A 122 -16.90 11.26 -1.62
CA SER A 122 -18.02 12.19 -1.46
C SER A 122 -17.51 13.58 -1.05
N PRO A 123 -18.22 14.68 -1.35
CA PRO A 123 -17.83 16.01 -0.88
C PRO A 123 -17.69 16.09 0.65
N ALA A 124 -18.58 15.43 1.39
CA ALA A 124 -18.51 15.36 2.85
C ALA A 124 -17.27 14.61 3.34
N THR A 125 -16.90 13.52 2.67
CA THR A 125 -15.67 12.78 2.96
C THR A 125 -14.43 13.61 2.70
N LEU A 126 -14.35 14.31 1.55
CA LEU A 126 -13.22 15.18 1.23
C LEU A 126 -13.05 16.27 2.29
N GLN A 127 -14.15 16.95 2.64
CA GLN A 127 -14.12 17.99 3.66
C GLN A 127 -13.66 17.43 5.01
N PHE A 128 -14.23 16.30 5.43
CA PHE A 128 -13.85 15.63 6.67
C PHE A 128 -12.36 15.27 6.71
N LEU A 129 -11.84 14.65 5.64
CA LEU A 129 -10.43 14.30 5.55
C LEU A 129 -9.54 15.53 5.55
N LYS A 130 -9.92 16.58 4.82
CA LYS A 130 -9.18 17.84 4.77
C LYS A 130 -9.10 18.50 6.15
N ASP A 131 -10.23 18.59 6.86
CA ASP A 131 -10.30 19.24 8.17
C ASP A 131 -9.49 18.49 9.22
N ASN A 132 -9.51 17.15 9.18
CA ASN A 132 -8.92 16.33 10.23
C ASN A 132 -7.45 16.00 9.96
N THR A 133 -7.03 15.90 8.69
CA THR A 133 -5.68 15.44 8.32
C THR A 133 -4.87 16.51 7.60
N GLY A 134 -5.52 17.52 7.02
CA GLY A 134 -4.89 18.57 6.22
C GLY A 134 -4.64 18.16 4.77
N LEU A 135 -4.94 16.91 4.40
CA LEU A 135 -4.67 16.36 3.07
C LEU A 135 -5.90 16.50 2.15
N ASP A 136 -5.68 16.74 0.87
CA ASP A 136 -6.73 16.83 -0.15
C ASP A 136 -7.03 15.48 -0.83
N GLY A 137 -7.97 15.47 -1.78
CA GLY A 137 -8.44 14.26 -2.44
C GLY A 137 -7.37 13.57 -3.29
N GLU A 138 -6.51 14.33 -3.98
CA GLU A 138 -5.35 13.77 -4.69
C GLU A 138 -4.41 13.01 -3.75
N GLN A 139 -4.09 13.62 -2.61
CA GLN A 139 -3.21 13.00 -1.62
C GLN A 139 -3.82 11.71 -1.05
N TRP A 140 -5.10 11.74 -0.68
CA TRP A 140 -5.78 10.56 -0.16
C TRP A 140 -6.00 9.48 -1.21
N ASP A 141 -6.31 9.84 -2.45
CA ASP A 141 -6.44 8.89 -3.55
C ASP A 141 -5.12 8.15 -3.78
N ASN A 142 -4.01 8.89 -3.82
CA ASN A 142 -2.68 8.32 -3.98
C ASN A 142 -2.26 7.45 -2.78
N ILE A 143 -2.60 7.84 -1.56
CA ILE A 143 -2.42 6.98 -0.37
C ILE A 143 -3.21 5.68 -0.53
N MET A 144 -4.49 5.75 -0.93
CA MET A 144 -5.32 4.56 -1.07
C MET A 144 -4.89 3.66 -2.22
N LYS A 145 -4.40 4.21 -3.35
CA LYS A 145 -3.77 3.44 -4.42
C LYS A 145 -2.56 2.63 -3.89
N LEU A 146 -1.69 3.26 -3.09
CA LEU A 146 -0.52 2.61 -2.48
C LEU A 146 -0.91 1.54 -1.45
N VAL A 147 -1.93 1.81 -0.63
CA VAL A 147 -2.47 0.87 0.37
C VAL A 147 -3.14 -0.32 -0.31
N ASN A 148 -3.92 -0.09 -1.36
CA ASN A 148 -4.74 -1.13 -1.99
C ASN A 148 -3.93 -2.08 -2.87
N LYS A 149 -2.80 -1.64 -3.43
CA LYS A 149 -1.89 -2.50 -4.21
C LYS A 149 -1.52 -3.78 -3.44
N PRO A 150 -0.96 -3.74 -2.23
CA PRO A 150 -0.61 -4.94 -1.47
C PRO A 150 -1.81 -5.71 -0.90
N GLU A 151 -2.98 -5.10 -0.78
CA GLU A 151 -4.19 -5.78 -0.28
C GLU A 151 -4.94 -6.56 -1.38
N GLN A 152 -4.98 -6.01 -2.61
CA GLN A 152 -5.90 -6.46 -3.66
C GLN A 152 -5.25 -6.59 -5.05
N ASP A 153 -3.93 -6.41 -5.14
CA ASP A 153 -3.16 -6.37 -6.39
C ASP A 153 -3.74 -5.37 -7.43
N SER A 154 -4.31 -4.27 -6.94
CA SER A 154 -5.04 -3.29 -7.75
C SER A 154 -4.88 -1.88 -7.20
N LEU A 155 -4.92 -0.88 -8.08
CA LEU A 155 -4.99 0.54 -7.69
C LEU A 155 -6.43 1.05 -7.61
N ASP A 156 -7.41 0.26 -8.08
CA ASP A 156 -8.83 0.63 -8.11
C ASP A 156 -9.51 0.41 -6.75
N TRP A 157 -8.98 1.08 -5.71
CA TRP A 157 -9.42 0.91 -4.33
C TRP A 157 -10.91 1.22 -4.11
N THR A 158 -11.50 2.09 -4.95
CA THR A 158 -12.92 2.45 -4.87
C THR A 158 -13.86 1.28 -5.18
N ARG A 159 -13.38 0.18 -5.77
CA ARG A 159 -14.19 -1.02 -6.07
C ARG A 159 -14.45 -1.91 -4.85
N PHE A 160 -13.86 -1.57 -3.70
CA PHE A 160 -13.87 -2.41 -2.51
C PHE A 160 -14.73 -1.86 -1.36
N TYR A 161 -15.51 -0.78 -1.55
CA TYR A 161 -16.46 -0.32 -0.53
C TYR A 161 -17.47 -1.41 -0.15
N GLY A 162 -17.95 -2.19 -1.11
CA GLY A 162 -18.84 -3.33 -0.88
C GLY A 162 -18.13 -4.68 -0.76
N TYR A 163 -16.80 -4.70 -0.60
CA TYR A 163 -16.06 -5.94 -0.39
C TYR A 163 -16.51 -6.60 0.92
N CYS A 164 -16.69 -7.92 0.89
CA CYS A 164 -17.04 -8.76 2.04
C CYS A 164 -16.69 -10.22 1.70
N GLU A 165 -15.91 -10.86 2.56
CA GLU A 165 -15.54 -12.28 2.45
C GLU A 165 -15.16 -12.82 3.83
N ASP A 166 -15.49 -14.07 4.13
CA ASP A 166 -14.80 -14.80 5.21
C ASP A 166 -13.56 -15.48 4.62
N ILE A 167 -12.40 -14.88 4.88
CA ILE A 167 -11.12 -15.36 4.32
C ILE A 167 -10.52 -16.54 5.10
N GLY A 168 -11.22 -17.03 6.14
CA GLY A 168 -10.84 -18.20 6.92
C GLY A 168 -9.60 -17.99 7.79
N ASP A 169 -9.41 -16.77 8.30
CA ASP A 169 -8.32 -16.34 9.18
C ASP A 169 -8.76 -16.20 10.66
N ASP A 170 -9.95 -16.70 11.00
CA ASP A 170 -10.60 -16.62 12.30
C ASP A 170 -10.85 -15.18 12.81
N ARG A 171 -11.04 -14.21 11.89
CA ARG A 171 -11.50 -12.85 12.20
C ARG A 171 -12.94 -12.57 11.77
N GLY A 172 -13.66 -13.61 11.32
CA GLY A 172 -15.00 -13.50 10.77
C GLY A 172 -14.98 -12.90 9.36
N TYR A 173 -15.97 -12.05 9.04
CA TYR A 173 -16.03 -11.40 7.73
C TYR A 173 -15.12 -10.18 7.69
N THR A 174 -14.29 -10.08 6.64
CA THR A 174 -13.49 -8.91 6.29
C THR A 174 -14.25 -8.05 5.28
N MET A 175 -14.39 -6.75 5.54
CA MET A 175 -15.25 -5.84 4.77
C MET A 175 -14.55 -4.53 4.39
N GLY A 176 -14.91 -3.99 3.23
CA GLY A 176 -14.57 -2.62 2.86
C GLY A 176 -13.10 -2.37 2.48
N ILE A 177 -12.76 -1.08 2.34
CA ILE A 177 -11.47 -0.59 1.83
C ILE A 177 -10.30 -0.70 2.80
N PHE A 178 -10.57 -0.98 4.09
CA PHE A 178 -9.54 -1.13 5.13
C PHE A 178 -9.60 -2.49 5.83
N GLY A 179 -10.42 -3.42 5.33
CA GLY A 179 -10.48 -4.78 5.86
C GLY A 179 -11.15 -4.90 7.23
N ALA A 180 -12.22 -4.14 7.47
CA ALA A 180 -12.94 -4.18 8.73
C ALA A 180 -13.45 -5.60 9.05
N THR A 181 -13.21 -6.10 10.24
CA THR A 181 -13.53 -7.47 10.65
C THR A 181 -14.78 -7.52 11.51
N THR A 182 -15.57 -8.59 11.43
CA THR A 182 -16.65 -8.80 12.42
C THR A 182 -16.13 -9.35 13.74
N GLY A 183 -14.90 -9.89 13.75
CA GLY A 183 -14.21 -10.43 14.91
C GLY A 183 -14.29 -11.94 15.03
N GLY A 184 -13.37 -12.49 15.79
CA GLY A 184 -13.22 -13.93 16.01
C GLY A 184 -12.04 -14.24 16.95
N PRO A 185 -11.63 -15.51 17.07
CA PRO A 185 -10.49 -15.91 17.90
C PRO A 185 -9.19 -15.13 17.62
N ASN A 186 -8.94 -14.75 16.36
CA ASN A 186 -7.75 -14.00 15.95
C ASN A 186 -7.98 -12.48 15.90
N ASP A 187 -9.14 -12.02 16.35
CA ASP A 187 -9.48 -10.61 16.52
C ASP A 187 -10.60 -10.41 17.55
N GLY A 188 -10.18 -10.25 18.81
CA GLY A 188 -11.08 -9.96 19.93
C GLY A 188 -11.45 -8.47 20.07
N GLY A 189 -10.92 -7.59 19.22
CA GLY A 189 -11.20 -6.15 19.25
C GLY A 189 -11.56 -5.61 17.86
N PRO A 190 -12.55 -6.22 17.18
CA PRO A 190 -12.83 -5.92 15.78
C PRO A 190 -13.41 -4.51 15.59
N ASP A 191 -13.25 -4.00 14.38
CA ASP A 191 -13.68 -2.68 13.94
C ASP A 191 -14.97 -2.69 13.10
N GLY A 192 -15.41 -3.85 12.59
CA GLY A 192 -16.71 -4.03 11.93
C GLY A 192 -17.92 -3.59 12.76
N PRO A 193 -18.00 -3.84 14.08
CA PRO A 193 -19.06 -3.27 14.91
C PRO A 193 -19.10 -1.73 14.85
N ALA A 194 -17.94 -1.08 14.89
CA ALA A 194 -17.85 0.37 14.79
C ALA A 194 -18.30 0.87 13.40
N LEU A 195 -17.97 0.13 12.34
CA LEU A 195 -18.44 0.41 10.98
C LEU A 195 -19.97 0.36 10.87
N PHE A 196 -20.64 -0.68 11.38
CA PHE A 196 -22.10 -0.74 11.34
C PHE A 196 -22.76 0.35 12.17
N LYS A 197 -22.20 0.69 13.34
CA LYS A 197 -22.68 1.81 14.15
C LYS A 197 -22.51 3.15 13.41
N ALA A 198 -21.37 3.35 12.73
CA ALA A 198 -21.13 4.55 11.92
C ALA A 198 -22.08 4.62 10.72
N TYR A 199 -22.40 3.49 10.09
CA TYR A 199 -23.38 3.42 9.01
C TYR A 199 -24.77 3.79 9.49
N ASP A 200 -25.17 3.32 10.67
CA ASP A 200 -26.44 3.69 11.27
C ASP A 200 -26.53 5.21 11.51
N ALA A 201 -25.44 5.82 11.99
CA ALA A 201 -25.34 7.26 12.20
C ALA A 201 -25.41 8.06 10.89
N ALA A 202 -24.59 7.69 9.90
CA ALA A 202 -24.55 8.34 8.59
C ALA A 202 -25.88 8.22 7.83
N SER A 203 -26.64 7.17 8.12
CA SER A 203 -27.98 6.94 7.59
C SER A 203 -29.10 7.62 8.40
N GLY A 204 -28.75 8.51 9.34
CA GLY A 204 -29.68 9.39 10.04
C GLY A 204 -30.30 8.84 11.32
N ALA A 205 -29.75 7.80 11.95
CA ALA A 205 -30.24 7.38 13.27
C ALA A 205 -30.00 8.47 14.34
N SER A 206 -31.02 8.74 15.15
CA SER A 206 -30.87 9.59 16.34
C SER A 206 -30.07 8.92 17.46
N HIS A 207 -30.10 7.58 17.52
CA HIS A 207 -29.37 6.76 18.49
C HIS A 207 -28.63 5.63 17.77
N PRO A 208 -27.47 5.92 17.15
CA PRO A 208 -26.77 4.94 16.32
C PRO A 208 -26.30 3.72 17.11
N SER A 209 -26.52 2.53 16.54
CA SER A 209 -26.16 1.25 17.15
C SER A 209 -25.69 0.25 16.09
N VAL A 210 -24.93 -0.77 16.53
CA VAL A 210 -24.51 -1.88 15.64
C VAL A 210 -25.74 -2.58 15.06
N GLN A 211 -26.74 -2.86 15.90
CA GLN A 211 -27.97 -3.53 15.48
C GLN A 211 -28.79 -2.70 14.50
N GLY A 212 -28.86 -1.38 14.69
CA GLY A 212 -29.50 -0.47 13.74
C GLY A 212 -28.81 -0.50 12.38
N GLY A 213 -27.47 -0.51 12.36
CA GLY A 213 -26.68 -0.66 11.13
C GLY A 213 -26.96 -1.97 10.38
N LEU A 214 -27.04 -3.10 11.10
CA LEU A 214 -27.42 -4.38 10.51
C LEU A 214 -28.86 -4.37 9.99
N ALA A 215 -29.79 -3.79 10.73
CA ALA A 215 -31.19 -3.69 10.34
C ALA A 215 -31.39 -2.91 9.04
N ARG A 216 -30.57 -1.88 8.77
CA ARG A 216 -30.62 -1.09 7.52
C ARG A 216 -30.36 -1.91 6.27
N ILE A 217 -29.50 -2.92 6.37
CA ILE A 217 -29.26 -3.86 5.27
C ILE A 217 -30.09 -5.14 5.40
N GLY A 218 -30.93 -5.23 6.43
CA GLY A 218 -31.70 -6.42 6.80
C GLY A 218 -30.83 -7.64 7.11
N ALA A 219 -29.62 -7.44 7.62
CA ALA A 219 -28.74 -8.53 8.05
C ALA A 219 -29.07 -8.97 9.48
N HIS A 220 -28.85 -10.26 9.76
CA HIS A 220 -29.09 -10.86 11.06
C HIS A 220 -27.77 -11.19 11.76
N GLY A 221 -27.64 -10.70 12.99
CA GLY A 221 -26.50 -10.92 13.85
C GLY A 221 -26.70 -10.21 15.18
N SER A 222 -25.76 -10.42 16.09
CA SER A 222 -25.76 -9.81 17.42
C SER A 222 -24.34 -9.73 17.98
N MET A 223 -24.09 -8.76 18.85
CA MET A 223 -22.85 -8.68 19.60
C MET A 223 -22.72 -9.83 20.61
N GLN A 224 -21.55 -10.46 20.66
CA GLN A 224 -21.12 -11.41 21.68
C GLN A 224 -19.82 -10.88 22.30
N GLY A 225 -19.95 -10.16 23.41
CA GLY A 225 -18.86 -9.30 23.89
C GLY A 225 -18.55 -8.21 22.85
N SER A 226 -17.29 -8.14 22.41
CA SER A 226 -16.82 -7.25 21.35
C SER A 226 -17.00 -7.79 19.93
N ILE A 227 -17.26 -9.10 19.77
CA ILE A 227 -17.37 -9.75 18.46
C ILE A 227 -18.79 -9.58 17.92
N LEU A 228 -18.92 -9.19 16.65
CA LEU A 228 -20.19 -9.18 15.95
C LEU A 228 -20.44 -10.53 15.29
N LYS A 229 -21.31 -11.35 15.90
CA LYS A 229 -21.64 -12.66 15.34
C LYS A 229 -22.78 -12.53 14.33
N ILE A 230 -22.47 -12.73 13.06
CA ILE A 230 -23.43 -12.79 11.97
C ILE A 230 -24.05 -14.19 11.92
N THR A 231 -25.38 -14.27 11.81
CA THR A 231 -26.14 -15.54 11.72
C THR A 231 -26.59 -15.85 10.30
N ASP A 232 -26.61 -14.85 9.42
CA ASP A 232 -26.83 -15.07 7.99
C ASP A 232 -25.69 -15.91 7.38
N SER A 233 -26.01 -16.71 6.35
CA SER A 233 -24.96 -17.33 5.54
C SER A 233 -24.10 -16.26 4.86
N GLU A 234 -22.83 -16.57 4.59
CA GLU A 234 -21.89 -15.68 3.87
C GLU A 234 -22.49 -15.09 2.60
N LYS A 235 -23.10 -15.94 1.76
CA LYS A 235 -23.74 -15.50 0.50
C LYS A 235 -24.79 -14.41 0.72
N VAL A 236 -25.55 -14.49 1.82
CA VAL A 236 -26.60 -13.52 2.16
C VAL A 236 -25.97 -12.26 2.75
N PHE A 237 -25.13 -12.40 3.76
CA PHE A 237 -24.51 -11.26 4.44
C PHE A 237 -23.61 -10.46 3.49
N CYS A 238 -22.65 -11.10 2.85
CA CYS A 238 -21.77 -10.43 1.89
C CYS A 238 -22.50 -10.00 0.63
N GLY A 239 -23.61 -10.65 0.26
CA GLY A 239 -24.51 -10.15 -0.78
C GLY A 239 -25.12 -8.79 -0.43
N LYS A 240 -25.54 -8.60 0.83
CA LYS A 240 -26.06 -7.32 1.35
C LYS A 240 -24.98 -6.25 1.41
N VAL A 241 -23.81 -6.57 1.97
CA VAL A 241 -22.66 -5.64 2.04
C VAL A 241 -22.21 -5.22 0.64
N LYS A 242 -22.16 -6.15 -0.32
CA LYS A 242 -21.87 -5.84 -1.72
C LYS A 242 -22.87 -4.86 -2.35
N GLY A 243 -24.13 -4.92 -1.95
CA GLY A 243 -25.16 -3.96 -2.34
C GLY A 243 -24.86 -2.52 -1.93
N LEU A 244 -24.03 -2.32 -0.89
CA LEU A 244 -23.64 -1.00 -0.39
C LEU A 244 -22.47 -0.35 -1.14
N GLN A 245 -21.93 -0.99 -2.18
CA GLN A 245 -20.78 -0.49 -2.95
C GLN A 245 -20.92 0.99 -3.37
N ASN A 246 -22.15 1.45 -3.68
CA ASN A 246 -22.44 2.82 -4.10
C ASN A 246 -23.29 3.62 -3.10
N ASP A 247 -23.54 3.09 -1.90
CA ASP A 247 -24.31 3.78 -0.86
C ASP A 247 -23.44 4.89 -0.23
N ALA A 248 -23.93 6.13 -0.28
CA ALA A 248 -23.18 7.29 0.20
C ALA A 248 -22.94 7.26 1.72
N ALA A 249 -23.93 6.84 2.50
CA ALA A 249 -23.82 6.74 3.95
C ALA A 249 -22.86 5.61 4.36
N TRP A 250 -22.82 4.50 3.61
CA TRP A 250 -21.86 3.42 3.82
C TRP A 250 -20.43 3.87 3.54
N ARG A 251 -20.21 4.57 2.42
CA ARG A 251 -18.89 5.14 2.08
C ARG A 251 -18.43 6.14 3.13
N GLU A 252 -19.33 7.03 3.59
CA GLU A 252 -19.01 7.98 4.66
C GLU A 252 -18.67 7.27 5.97
N ALA A 253 -19.47 6.30 6.39
CA ALA A 253 -19.23 5.49 7.57
C ALA A 253 -17.87 4.78 7.52
N MET A 254 -17.51 4.24 6.36
CA MET A 254 -16.23 3.59 6.13
C MET A 254 -15.06 4.55 6.39
N TRP A 255 -15.11 5.76 5.85
CA TRP A 255 -14.08 6.76 6.08
C TRP A 255 -14.02 7.26 7.53
N ARG A 256 -15.17 7.42 8.20
CA ARG A 256 -15.22 7.81 9.61
C ARG A 256 -14.62 6.75 10.52
N THR A 257 -14.94 5.47 10.27
CA THR A 257 -14.39 4.35 11.03
C THR A 257 -12.90 4.19 10.74
N PHE A 258 -12.50 4.21 9.48
CA PHE A 258 -11.09 4.16 9.09
C PHE A 258 -10.29 5.28 9.78
N TYR A 259 -10.89 6.48 9.87
CA TYR A 259 -10.29 7.59 10.58
C TYR A 259 -10.13 7.32 12.07
N SER A 260 -11.21 6.94 12.76
CA SER A 260 -11.17 6.73 14.20
C SER A 260 -10.23 5.61 14.64
N VAL A 261 -10.10 4.56 13.81
CA VAL A 261 -9.32 3.36 14.18
C VAL A 261 -7.84 3.50 13.78
N TYR A 262 -7.55 4.06 12.60
CA TYR A 262 -6.20 4.00 12.04
C TYR A 262 -5.61 5.39 11.73
N ILE A 263 -6.38 6.26 11.05
CA ILE A 263 -5.83 7.52 10.53
C ILE A 263 -5.56 8.52 11.64
N GLN A 264 -6.47 8.65 12.62
CA GLN A 264 -6.34 9.64 13.67
C GLN A 264 -5.04 9.45 14.45
N TYR A 265 -4.76 8.23 14.90
CA TYR A 265 -3.51 7.91 15.59
C TYR A 265 -2.29 8.14 14.70
N SER A 266 -2.34 7.70 13.44
CA SER A 266 -1.27 7.88 12.46
C SER A 266 -0.93 9.36 12.24
N VAL A 267 -1.94 10.20 12.06
CA VAL A 267 -1.79 11.65 11.90
C VAL A 267 -1.24 12.29 13.18
N GLN A 268 -1.73 11.89 14.36
CA GLN A 268 -1.20 12.38 15.64
C GLN A 268 0.29 12.03 15.82
N GLN A 269 0.70 10.81 15.46
CA GLN A 269 2.09 10.37 15.55
C GLN A 269 3.00 11.11 14.55
N ALA A 270 2.52 11.42 13.34
CA ALA A 270 3.27 12.25 12.39
C ALA A 270 3.43 13.68 12.93
N ARG A 271 2.33 14.32 13.35
CA ARG A 271 2.32 15.71 13.82
C ARG A 271 3.12 15.91 15.11
N SER A 272 3.10 14.95 16.04
CA SER A 272 3.90 15.04 17.27
C SER A 272 5.41 15.05 17.03
N ARG A 273 5.85 14.63 15.83
CA ARG A 273 7.24 14.65 15.38
C ARG A 273 7.55 15.83 14.45
N GLY A 274 6.58 16.71 14.21
CA GLY A 274 6.71 17.83 13.27
C GLY A 274 6.57 17.42 11.79
N PHE A 275 6.09 16.21 11.51
CA PHE A 275 5.90 15.73 10.13
C PHE A 275 4.47 16.01 9.66
N GLY A 276 4.34 16.53 8.45
CA GLY A 276 3.05 16.88 7.83
C GLY A 276 2.88 16.38 6.41
N SER A 277 3.85 15.65 5.85
CA SER A 277 3.77 15.19 4.47
C SER A 277 2.72 14.08 4.30
N ALA A 278 2.06 14.06 3.15
CA ALA A 278 1.09 13.01 2.81
C ALA A 278 1.74 11.64 2.79
N LEU A 279 3.00 11.55 2.34
CA LEU A 279 3.73 10.29 2.28
C LEU A 279 4.01 9.70 3.67
N THR A 280 4.40 10.52 4.65
CA THR A 280 4.61 10.06 6.03
C THR A 280 3.29 9.64 6.68
N ILE A 281 2.23 10.44 6.53
CA ILE A 281 0.90 10.10 7.05
C ILE A 281 0.42 8.79 6.42
N GLY A 282 0.49 8.67 5.09
CA GLY A 282 0.10 7.46 4.35
C GLY A 282 0.90 6.23 4.76
N SER A 283 2.22 6.37 4.96
CA SER A 283 3.05 5.26 5.44
C SER A 283 2.68 4.82 6.86
N PHE A 284 2.31 5.75 7.75
CA PHE A 284 1.88 5.40 9.11
C PHE A 284 0.51 4.72 9.08
N VAL A 285 -0.42 5.23 8.27
CA VAL A 285 -1.74 4.60 8.04
C VAL A 285 -1.59 3.18 7.51
N ASP A 286 -0.77 2.99 6.46
CA ASP A 286 -0.49 1.67 5.88
C ASP A 286 0.14 0.70 6.87
N THR A 287 0.94 1.21 7.81
CA THR A 287 1.50 0.37 8.89
C THR A 287 0.43 0.02 9.91
N ALA A 288 -0.38 1.00 10.33
CA ALA A 288 -1.41 0.81 11.33
C ALA A 288 -2.49 -0.18 10.87
N LEU A 289 -2.92 -0.10 9.60
CA LEU A 289 -3.91 -1.03 9.05
C LEU A 289 -3.34 -2.44 8.85
N ASN A 290 -2.08 -2.57 8.43
CA ASN A 290 -1.47 -3.88 8.15
C ASN A 290 -1.00 -4.61 9.41
N GLN A 291 -0.58 -3.87 10.44
CA GLN A 291 0.14 -4.43 11.60
C GLN A 291 -0.45 -4.00 12.95
N GLY A 292 -1.56 -3.29 12.96
CA GLY A 292 -2.17 -2.67 14.14
C GLY A 292 -1.58 -1.30 14.46
N ALA A 293 -2.38 -0.44 15.08
CA ALA A 293 -1.98 0.91 15.48
C ALA A 293 -1.09 0.90 16.74
N ASP A 294 -1.43 0.11 17.76
CA ASP A 294 -0.78 0.11 19.07
C ASP A 294 -0.76 -1.26 19.79
N GLY A 295 -0.12 -1.30 20.98
CA GLY A 295 -0.16 -2.44 21.90
C GLY A 295 0.92 -3.52 21.70
N GLY A 296 1.43 -3.68 20.47
CA GLY A 296 2.41 -4.70 20.09
C GLY A 296 3.73 -4.14 19.56
N SER A 297 4.82 -4.93 19.63
CA SER A 297 6.16 -4.52 19.17
C SER A 297 6.26 -4.30 17.65
N ASN A 298 5.34 -4.89 16.88
CA ASN A 298 5.29 -4.78 15.41
C ASN A 298 4.18 -3.86 14.90
N THR A 299 3.43 -3.23 15.79
CA THR A 299 2.40 -2.23 15.45
C THR A 299 3.05 -0.92 15.04
N LEU A 300 2.27 0.05 14.56
CA LEU A 300 2.78 1.41 14.30
C LEU A 300 3.47 1.97 15.55
N GLN A 301 2.84 1.92 16.73
CA GLN A 301 3.44 2.38 18.00
C GLN A 301 4.78 1.69 18.28
N GLY A 302 4.84 0.37 18.16
CA GLY A 302 6.05 -0.42 18.42
C GLY A 302 7.17 -0.15 17.43
N LEU A 303 6.84 0.08 16.16
CA LEU A 303 7.82 0.45 15.14
C LEU A 303 8.35 1.87 15.37
N LEU A 304 7.49 2.82 15.71
CA LEU A 304 7.88 4.20 16.01
C LEU A 304 8.86 4.28 17.19
N SER A 305 8.65 3.49 18.25
CA SER A 305 9.51 3.52 19.44
C SER A 305 10.96 3.07 19.17
N ARG A 306 11.17 2.28 18.11
CA ARG A 306 12.49 1.78 17.69
C ARG A 306 13.05 2.42 16.42
N SER A 307 12.44 3.52 15.96
CA SER A 307 12.85 4.25 14.74
C SER A 307 13.76 5.44 15.00
N GLY A 308 14.08 5.73 16.27
CA GLY A 308 14.88 6.90 16.67
C GLY A 308 14.03 8.16 16.83
N ASN A 309 14.69 9.32 16.88
CA ASN A 309 14.08 10.61 17.23
C ASN A 309 14.55 11.78 16.33
N SER A 310 15.07 11.49 15.12
CA SER A 310 15.46 12.54 14.19
C SER A 310 14.28 13.46 13.86
N THR A 311 14.52 14.76 13.87
CA THR A 311 13.56 15.78 13.41
C THR A 311 13.60 16.01 11.91
N ASP A 312 14.61 15.47 11.21
CA ASP A 312 14.63 15.41 9.76
C ASP A 312 13.74 14.26 9.27
N GLU A 313 12.65 14.60 8.56
CA GLU A 313 11.61 13.66 8.14
C GLU A 313 12.17 12.51 7.29
N LYS A 314 13.06 12.80 6.32
CA LYS A 314 13.65 11.77 5.45
C LYS A 314 14.52 10.81 6.24
N THR A 315 15.36 11.32 7.14
CA THR A 315 16.21 10.51 8.02
C THR A 315 15.38 9.63 8.94
N PHE A 316 14.36 10.21 9.60
CA PHE A 316 13.45 9.45 10.46
C PHE A 316 12.73 8.35 9.68
N MET A 317 12.13 8.69 8.54
CA MET A 317 11.35 7.73 7.77
C MET A 317 12.23 6.63 7.16
N THR A 318 13.46 6.94 6.77
CA THR A 318 14.43 5.91 6.33
C THR A 318 14.69 4.88 7.43
N SER A 319 14.88 5.33 8.67
CA SER A 319 15.01 4.45 9.84
C SER A 319 13.73 3.64 10.08
N PHE A 320 12.57 4.30 10.02
CA PHE A 320 11.25 3.65 10.18
C PHE A 320 11.02 2.54 9.15
N TYR A 321 11.27 2.80 7.86
CA TYR A 321 11.15 1.78 6.81
C TYR A 321 12.10 0.61 7.04
N ALA A 322 13.33 0.86 7.50
CA ALA A 322 14.27 -0.20 7.83
C ALA A 322 13.76 -1.08 8.98
N GLN A 323 13.13 -0.49 10.01
CA GLN A 323 12.52 -1.26 11.10
C GLN A 323 11.29 -2.05 10.64
N ARG A 324 10.42 -1.44 9.81
CA ARG A 324 9.22 -2.11 9.28
C ARG A 324 9.59 -3.28 8.38
N THR A 325 10.58 -3.10 7.50
CA THR A 325 11.08 -4.14 6.58
C THR A 325 11.53 -5.42 7.29
N LYS A 326 12.02 -5.32 8.54
CA LYS A 326 12.45 -6.49 9.33
C LYS A 326 11.30 -7.41 9.72
N VAL A 327 10.07 -6.90 9.79
CA VAL A 327 8.93 -7.59 10.40
C VAL A 327 7.69 -7.69 9.50
N VAL A 328 7.60 -6.88 8.44
CA VAL A 328 6.40 -6.79 7.58
C VAL A 328 6.04 -8.11 6.87
N ASP A 329 7.02 -8.99 6.65
CA ASP A 329 6.85 -10.32 6.04
C ASP A 329 6.77 -11.45 7.10
N THR A 330 6.58 -11.09 8.37
CA THR A 330 6.51 -12.03 9.50
C THR A 330 5.12 -12.05 10.11
N HIS A 331 4.82 -13.01 10.99
CA HIS A 331 3.56 -13.08 11.74
C HIS A 331 2.30 -13.03 10.85
N ASP A 332 2.41 -13.59 9.65
CA ASP A 332 1.34 -13.66 8.66
C ASP A 332 0.72 -12.30 8.27
N PHE A 333 1.44 -11.18 8.49
CA PHE A 333 1.00 -9.87 8.02
C PHE A 333 0.91 -9.82 6.50
N ASN A 334 1.93 -10.35 5.81
CA ASN A 334 1.97 -10.42 4.36
C ASN A 334 2.72 -11.68 3.91
N GLN A 335 2.27 -12.29 2.81
CA GLN A 335 3.02 -13.36 2.15
C GLN A 335 4.34 -12.79 1.59
N PRO A 336 5.52 -13.32 1.97
CA PRO A 336 6.78 -12.78 1.49
C PRO A 336 6.96 -12.97 -0.04
N PRO A 337 7.47 -11.97 -0.79
CA PRO A 337 8.01 -10.68 -0.34
C PRO A 337 7.01 -9.51 -0.47
N ASN A 338 5.70 -9.75 -0.45
CA ASN A 338 4.67 -8.73 -0.69
C ASN A 338 4.78 -7.59 0.33
N GLY A 339 5.06 -7.89 1.61
CA GLY A 339 5.27 -6.89 2.66
C GLY A 339 6.53 -6.04 2.43
N LYS A 340 7.65 -6.65 2.03
CA LYS A 340 8.85 -5.90 1.64
C LYS A 340 8.61 -4.99 0.44
N ASN A 341 7.87 -5.46 -0.56
CA ASN A 341 7.50 -4.64 -1.71
C ASN A 341 6.59 -3.48 -1.30
N ARG A 342 5.59 -3.73 -0.43
CA ARG A 342 4.73 -2.70 0.18
C ARG A 342 5.53 -1.58 0.84
N VAL A 343 6.49 -1.92 1.71
CA VAL A 343 7.37 -0.92 2.35
C VAL A 343 8.23 -0.18 1.31
N LYS A 344 8.70 -0.89 0.29
CA LYS A 344 9.50 -0.32 -0.80
C LYS A 344 8.75 0.77 -1.59
N GLN A 345 7.42 0.67 -1.73
CA GLN A 345 6.62 1.71 -2.38
C GLN A 345 6.84 3.08 -1.70
N TRP A 346 6.69 3.10 -0.37
CA TRP A 346 6.81 4.31 0.44
C TRP A 346 8.25 4.82 0.51
N SER A 347 9.23 3.91 0.69
CA SER A 347 10.63 4.30 0.79
C SER A 347 11.21 4.81 -0.53
N THR A 348 10.79 4.28 -1.68
CA THR A 348 11.18 4.80 -2.99
C THR A 348 10.66 6.23 -3.20
N LEU A 349 9.39 6.51 -2.92
CA LEU A 349 8.83 7.87 -3.02
C LEU A 349 9.53 8.85 -2.07
N MET A 350 9.87 8.41 -0.85
CA MET A 350 10.62 9.22 0.11
C MET A 350 12.02 9.56 -0.42
N ASN A 351 12.70 8.58 -1.01
CA ASN A 351 14.03 8.78 -1.59
C ASN A 351 14.01 9.76 -2.76
N GLN A 352 12.94 9.72 -3.57
CA GLN A 352 12.71 10.62 -4.70
C GLN A 352 12.22 12.02 -4.28
N GLY A 353 11.92 12.24 -3.00
CA GLY A 353 11.39 13.51 -2.48
C GLY A 353 9.93 13.77 -2.86
N ILE A 354 9.17 12.73 -3.21
CA ILE A 354 7.73 12.82 -3.56
C ILE A 354 6.91 12.69 -2.27
N THR A 355 7.11 13.63 -1.35
CA THR A 355 6.50 13.56 0.00
C THR A 355 5.10 14.17 0.04
N SER A 356 4.79 15.09 -0.86
CA SER A 356 3.45 15.71 -0.94
C SER A 356 2.39 14.78 -1.52
N LEU A 357 2.78 13.75 -2.28
CA LEU A 357 1.87 12.90 -3.08
C LEU A 357 0.96 13.68 -4.04
N LYS A 358 1.49 14.77 -4.61
CA LYS A 358 0.82 15.57 -5.65
C LYS A 358 1.58 15.53 -6.96
N ASN A 359 0.86 15.56 -8.07
CA ASN A 359 1.33 15.44 -9.45
C ASN A 359 2.30 14.27 -9.60
N CYS A 360 1.93 13.11 -9.04
CA CYS A 360 2.80 11.94 -8.92
C CYS A 360 2.20 10.64 -9.46
N ASP A 361 1.14 10.68 -10.29
CA ASP A 361 0.44 9.50 -10.77
C ASP A 361 1.34 8.45 -11.41
N ALA A 362 2.28 8.90 -12.27
CA ALA A 362 3.19 7.98 -12.93
C ALA A 362 4.16 7.34 -11.93
N ASP A 363 4.57 8.06 -10.89
CA ASP A 363 5.41 7.52 -9.82
C ASP A 363 4.62 6.50 -8.98
N ILE A 364 3.33 6.73 -8.69
CA ILE A 364 2.46 5.75 -8.03
C ILE A 364 2.38 4.46 -8.86
N VAL A 365 2.13 4.56 -10.17
CA VAL A 365 2.12 3.39 -11.06
C VAL A 365 3.50 2.71 -11.07
N LYS A 366 4.58 3.47 -11.13
CA LYS A 366 5.96 2.94 -11.15
C LYS A 366 6.28 2.16 -9.88
N VAL A 367 6.04 2.73 -8.69
CA VAL A 367 6.39 2.06 -7.42
C VAL A 367 5.47 0.89 -7.08
N THR A 368 4.28 0.82 -7.66
CA THR A 368 3.33 -0.29 -7.51
C THR A 368 3.48 -1.36 -8.59
N SER A 369 4.39 -1.18 -9.55
CA SER A 369 4.67 -2.14 -10.63
C SER A 369 5.56 -3.30 -10.17
N TRP A 370 5.08 -4.05 -9.19
CA TRP A 370 5.68 -5.30 -8.71
C TRP A 370 4.63 -6.42 -8.71
N THR A 371 5.09 -7.67 -8.85
CA THR A 371 4.21 -8.85 -8.88
C THR A 371 3.88 -9.30 -7.47
N MET A 372 2.58 -9.35 -7.14
CA MET A 372 2.11 -9.97 -5.91
C MET A 372 2.25 -11.49 -6.00
N LYS A 373 2.80 -12.10 -4.95
CA LYS A 373 2.91 -13.56 -4.82
C LYS A 373 1.72 -14.19 -4.14
#